data_AF-A0A6A5G2S0-F1
#
_entry.id   AF-A0A6A5G2S0-F1
#
_cell.length_a   1.000
_cell.length_b   1.000
_cell.length_c   1.000
_cell.angle_alpha   90.00
_cell.angle_beta   90.00
_cell.angle_gamma   90.00
#
_symmetry.space_group_name_H-M   'P 1'
#
loop_
_entity.id
_entity.type
_entity.pdbx_description
1 polymer ?
#
loop_
_entity_poly.entity_id
_entity_poly.type
_entity_poly.pdbx_seq_one_letter_code
_entity_poly.pdbx_strand_id
1 'polypeptide(L)'
;MEEDFSSVPILNWFDSDDLLDETTVDYGEHFTLDGSEVEMFSTEPYLRIRHKCFTMEREDFVDLANFVEDPMGIIHVGHIVLTHQGYKINPMQLQA
;
A
#
# COMPACT_ATOMS: atom_id res chain seq x y z
N MET A 1 -5.56 -3.37 8.13
CA MET A 1 -5.49 -4.39 9.19
C MET A 1 -6.71 -5.23 8.99
N GLU A 2 -6.55 -6.34 8.27
CA GLU A 2 -7.60 -7.35 8.19
C GLU A 2 -7.92 -7.85 9.60
N GLU A 3 -9.14 -8.35 9.78
CA GLU A 3 -9.50 -9.03 11.02
C GLU A 3 -8.60 -10.25 11.16
N ASP A 4 -7.76 -10.21 12.19
CA ASP A 4 -6.78 -11.25 12.50
C ASP A 4 -7.48 -12.58 12.82
N PHE A 5 -7.51 -13.50 11.84
CA PHE A 5 -8.00 -14.85 12.01
C PHE A 5 -6.97 -15.78 12.70
N SER A 6 -5.88 -15.26 13.29
CA SER A 6 -4.92 -16.04 14.11
C SER A 6 -5.58 -16.78 15.28
N SER A 7 -6.78 -16.37 15.67
CA SER A 7 -7.61 -17.04 16.67
C SER A 7 -8.16 -18.40 16.21
N VAL A 8 -8.09 -18.75 14.91
CA VAL A 8 -8.51 -20.04 14.36
C VAL A 8 -7.29 -20.86 13.90
N PRO A 9 -6.85 -21.87 14.68
CA PRO A 9 -5.59 -22.61 14.42
C PRO A 9 -5.51 -23.33 13.08
N ILE A 10 -6.65 -23.57 12.42
CA ILE A 10 -6.75 -24.28 11.13
C ILE A 10 -6.51 -23.32 9.96
N LEU A 11 -6.74 -22.02 10.15
CA LEU A 11 -6.60 -20.99 9.10
C LEU A 11 -5.20 -20.34 9.08
N ASN A 12 -4.46 -20.43 10.18
CA ASN A 12 -3.09 -19.92 10.33
C ASN A 12 -2.06 -20.55 9.35
N TRP A 13 -2.39 -21.63 8.64
CA TRP A 13 -1.50 -22.20 7.61
C TRP A 13 -1.64 -21.47 6.26
N PHE A 14 -2.75 -20.77 6.04
CA PHE A 14 -3.02 -19.99 4.83
C PHE A 14 -2.64 -18.51 4.98
N ASP A 15 -2.15 -18.13 6.17
CA ASP A 15 -1.59 -16.81 6.50
C ASP A 15 -0.16 -16.74 5.91
N SER A 16 -0.08 -16.66 4.58
CA SER A 16 1.18 -16.67 3.85
C SER A 16 1.51 -15.29 3.29
N ASP A 17 2.27 -14.54 4.09
CA ASP A 17 3.08 -13.38 3.70
C ASP A 17 2.31 -12.23 3.00
N ASP A 18 1.73 -11.35 3.80
CA ASP A 18 1.06 -10.09 3.39
C ASP A 18 1.97 -9.10 2.60
N LEU A 19 3.24 -9.44 2.36
CA LEU A 19 4.17 -8.59 1.63
C LEU A 19 4.17 -8.93 0.14
N LEU A 20 3.37 -8.18 -0.62
CA LEU A 20 3.31 -8.32 -2.09
C LEU A 20 4.59 -7.84 -2.78
N ASP A 21 5.13 -6.69 -2.35
CA ASP A 21 6.39 -6.11 -2.85
C ASP A 21 6.91 -5.03 -1.87
N GLU A 22 8.21 -4.73 -1.89
CA GLU A 22 8.84 -3.69 -1.07
C GLU A 22 9.88 -2.90 -1.87
N THR A 23 9.93 -1.59 -1.65
CA THR A 23 11.00 -0.74 -2.15
C THR A 23 11.36 0.37 -1.19
N THR A 24 12.55 0.93 -1.36
CA THR A 24 13.02 2.14 -0.68
C THR A 24 13.34 3.19 -1.72
N VAL A 25 12.79 4.39 -1.56
CA VAL A 25 13.05 5.53 -2.45
C VAL A 25 13.73 6.66 -1.71
N ASP A 26 14.64 7.33 -2.42
CA ASP A 26 15.23 8.59 -1.97
C ASP A 26 14.25 9.75 -2.16
N TYR A 27 14.51 10.86 -1.46
CA TYR A 27 13.69 12.05 -1.57
C TYR A 27 13.66 12.59 -3.01
N GLY A 28 12.45 12.68 -3.59
CA GLY A 28 12.22 13.20 -4.94
C GLY A 28 12.18 12.13 -6.03
N GLU A 29 12.50 10.87 -5.71
CA GLU A 29 12.39 9.75 -6.63
C GLU A 29 10.96 9.17 -6.65
N HIS A 30 10.70 8.31 -7.63
CA HIS A 30 9.41 7.63 -7.83
C HIS A 30 9.54 6.14 -7.50
N PHE A 31 8.42 5.50 -7.16
CA PHE A 31 8.35 4.05 -7.00
C PHE A 31 7.33 3.42 -7.94
N THR A 32 7.51 2.15 -8.20
CA THR A 32 6.51 1.25 -8.79
C THR A 32 6.69 -0.08 -8.07
N LEU A 33 5.59 -0.68 -7.66
CA LEU A 33 5.56 -1.97 -6.99
C LEU A 33 4.72 -2.93 -7.85
N ASP A 34 5.17 -4.17 -7.96
CA ASP A 34 4.47 -5.24 -8.67
C ASP A 34 4.53 -6.50 -7.80
N GLY A 35 3.36 -6.93 -7.34
CA GLY A 35 3.22 -8.04 -6.43
C GLY A 35 1.94 -8.80 -6.70
N SER A 36 1.94 -10.08 -6.34
CA SER A 36 0.81 -10.98 -6.53
C SER A 36 0.71 -11.93 -5.36
N GLU A 37 -0.51 -12.21 -4.94
CA GLU A 37 -0.80 -13.26 -3.97
C GLU A 37 -1.84 -14.23 -4.51
N VAL A 38 -1.94 -15.39 -3.86
CA VAL A 38 -2.94 -16.41 -4.16
C VAL A 38 -3.76 -16.64 -2.91
N GLU A 39 -4.86 -15.89 -2.79
CA GLU A 39 -5.80 -16.05 -1.70
C GLU A 39 -7.06 -16.82 -2.12
N MET A 40 -7.71 -17.46 -1.14
CA MET A 40 -8.96 -18.19 -1.38
C MET A 40 -10.15 -17.24 -1.64
N PHE A 41 -10.08 -16.00 -1.14
CA PHE A 41 -11.14 -15.00 -1.26
C PHE A 41 -10.71 -13.82 -2.13
N SER A 42 -10.43 -12.67 -1.52
CA SER A 42 -10.10 -11.43 -2.19
C SER A 42 -8.97 -10.76 -1.44
N THR A 43 -7.96 -10.36 -2.21
CA THR A 43 -6.84 -9.54 -1.77
C THR A 43 -7.37 -8.18 -1.32
N GLU A 44 -6.98 -7.69 -0.13
CA GLU A 44 -7.27 -6.33 0.34
C GLU A 44 -5.99 -5.46 0.35
N PRO A 45 -5.44 -5.08 -0.83
CA PRO A 45 -4.11 -4.51 -0.89
C PRO A 45 -4.05 -3.09 -0.34
N TYR A 46 -2.96 -2.79 0.38
CA TYR A 46 -2.65 -1.46 0.88
C TYR A 46 -1.17 -1.12 0.66
N LEU A 47 -0.88 0.16 0.44
CA LEU A 47 0.50 0.66 0.44
C LEU A 47 0.87 1.10 1.86
N ARG A 48 1.86 0.43 2.46
CA ARG A 48 2.47 0.82 3.73
C ARG A 48 3.70 1.69 3.49
N ILE A 49 3.68 2.90 4.03
CA ILE A 49 4.78 3.87 3.88
C ILE A 49 5.47 4.06 5.23
N ARG A 50 6.72 3.59 5.34
CA ARG A 50 7.58 3.84 6.50
C ARG A 50 8.50 5.03 6.24
N HIS A 51 8.52 6.01 7.14
CA HIS A 51 9.32 7.22 6.93
C HIS A 51 9.76 7.92 8.24
N LYS A 52 10.76 8.79 8.14
CA LYS A 52 11.33 9.59 9.26
C LYS A 52 11.30 11.10 9.00
N CYS A 53 10.34 11.58 8.21
CA CYS A 53 10.27 13.00 7.80
C CYS A 53 10.17 14.00 8.98
N PHE A 54 9.71 13.56 10.16
CA PHE A 54 9.40 14.43 11.29
C PHE A 54 10.01 13.94 12.61
N THR A 55 11.32 13.63 12.58
CA THR A 55 12.18 13.22 13.72
C THR A 55 11.85 11.89 14.39
N MET A 56 10.64 11.35 14.21
CA MET A 56 10.23 10.02 14.66
C MET A 56 9.86 9.15 13.46
N GLU A 57 10.07 7.84 13.62
CA GLU A 57 9.57 6.84 12.68
C GLU A 57 8.04 6.83 12.68
N ARG A 58 7.47 6.77 11.49
CA ARG A 58 6.03 6.79 11.26
C ARG A 58 5.67 5.81 10.17
N GLU A 59 4.45 5.32 10.26
CA GLU A 59 3.84 4.47 9.26
C GLU A 59 2.50 5.07 8.85
N ASP A 60 2.32 5.22 7.55
CA ASP A 60 1.08 5.63 6.92
C ASP A 60 0.57 4.49 6.03
N PHE A 61 -0.74 4.31 5.96
CA PHE A 61 -1.38 3.24 5.19
C PHE A 61 -2.34 3.85 4.16
N VAL A 62 -2.10 3.55 2.89
CA VAL A 62 -3.00 3.93 1.79
C VAL A 62 -3.79 2.71 1.38
N ASP A 63 -5.09 2.75 1.59
CA ASP A 63 -6.01 1.72 1.15
C ASP A 63 -6.22 1.84 -0.37
N LEU A 64 -5.74 0.84 -1.12
CA LEU A 64 -5.74 0.84 -2.58
C LEU A 64 -7.13 0.55 -3.17
N ALA A 65 -8.08 0.03 -2.37
CA ALA A 65 -9.46 -0.17 -2.81
C ALA A 65 -10.19 1.16 -3.12
N ASN A 66 -9.64 2.29 -2.66
CA ASN A 66 -10.17 3.62 -2.97
C ASN A 66 -9.74 4.17 -4.34
N PHE A 67 -8.95 3.40 -5.09
CA PHE A 67 -8.45 3.78 -6.41
C PHE A 67 -9.09 2.95 -7.51
N VAL A 68 -9.09 3.49 -8.72
CA VAL A 68 -9.58 2.79 -9.91
C VAL A 68 -8.37 2.37 -10.73
N GLU A 69 -8.29 1.08 -11.01
CA GLU A 69 -7.31 0.51 -11.93
C GLU A 69 -7.52 1.04 -13.35
N ASP A 70 -6.42 1.25 -14.07
CA ASP A 70 -6.47 1.50 -15.50
C ASP A 70 -6.81 0.20 -16.28
N PRO A 71 -7.04 0.25 -17.60
CA PRO A 71 -7.36 -0.94 -18.39
C PRO A 71 -6.28 -2.03 -18.42
N MET A 72 -5.07 -1.75 -17.93
CA MET A 72 -3.98 -2.71 -17.79
C MET A 72 -3.91 -3.31 -16.37
N GLY A 73 -4.80 -2.91 -15.46
CA GLY A 73 -4.79 -3.35 -14.06
C GLY A 73 -3.83 -2.54 -13.18
N ILE A 74 -3.39 -1.36 -13.62
CA ILE A 74 -2.41 -0.54 -12.89
C ILE A 74 -3.13 0.52 -12.05
N ILE A 75 -2.78 0.60 -10.76
CA ILE A 75 -3.24 1.65 -9.86
C ILE A 75 -2.26 2.82 -9.87
N HIS A 76 -2.72 3.98 -10.37
CA HIS A 76 -1.95 5.22 -10.36
C HIS A 76 -2.30 6.07 -9.14
N VAL A 77 -1.57 5.88 -8.03
CA VAL A 77 -1.84 6.57 -6.75
C VAL A 77 -1.59 8.09 -6.85
N GLY A 78 -0.66 8.52 -7.70
CA GLY A 78 -0.29 9.93 -7.86
C GLY A 78 0.79 10.37 -6.88
N HIS A 79 0.80 11.66 -6.51
CA HIS A 79 1.83 12.23 -5.66
C HIS A 79 1.41 12.22 -4.18
N ILE A 80 2.08 11.38 -3.39
CA ILE A 80 1.84 11.23 -1.96
C ILE A 80 2.68 12.26 -1.19
N VAL A 81 2.00 13.14 -0.44
CA VAL A 81 2.63 14.17 0.39
C VAL A 81 2.49 13.77 1.85
N LEU A 82 3.62 13.42 2.47
CA LEU A 82 3.70 13.06 3.89
C LEU A 82 3.65 14.32 4.76
N THR A 83 2.85 14.28 5.82
CA THR A 83 2.57 15.42 6.70
C THR A 83 2.67 15.01 8.18
N HIS A 84 2.66 15.99 9.07
CA HIS A 84 2.62 15.72 10.51
C HIS A 84 1.35 14.99 10.99
N GLN A 85 0.28 14.97 10.18
CA GLN A 85 -1.03 14.42 10.54
C GLN A 85 -1.41 13.17 9.70
N GLY A 86 -0.46 12.60 8.96
CA GLY A 86 -0.67 11.51 8.01
C GLY A 86 -0.24 11.93 6.61
N TYR A 87 -0.97 11.53 5.57
CA TYR A 87 -0.64 11.85 4.18
C TYR A 87 -1.77 12.59 3.45
N LYS A 88 -1.41 13.20 2.32
CA LYS A 88 -2.34 13.72 1.32
C LYS A 88 -1.96 13.15 -0.04
N ILE A 89 -2.95 12.86 -0.86
CA ILE A 89 -2.72 12.37 -2.23
C ILE A 89 -3.19 13.45 -3.18
N ASN A 90 -2.23 13.99 -3.93
CA ASN A 90 -2.56 14.80 -5.08
C ASN A 90 -2.66 13.82 -6.26
N PRO A 91 -3.88 13.57 -6.79
CA PRO A 91 -3.98 12.75 -7.99
C PRO A 91 -3.06 13.38 -9.03
N MET A 92 -2.30 12.55 -9.76
CA MET A 92 -1.64 13.04 -10.96
C MET A 92 -2.75 13.64 -11.81
N GLN A 93 -2.78 14.98 -11.90
CA GLN A 93 -3.58 15.63 -12.93
C GLN A 93 -3.03 15.04 -14.22
N LEU A 94 -3.82 14.19 -14.88
CA LEU A 94 -3.71 13.99 -16.32
C LEU A 94 -3.75 15.40 -16.89
N GLN A 95 -2.57 15.98 -17.13
CA GLN A 95 -2.45 17.24 -17.84
C GLN A 95 -3.00 16.94 -19.22
N ALA A 96 -4.20 17.46 -19.48
CA ALA A 96 -4.80 17.50 -20.80
C ALA A 96 -3.96 18.37 -21.74
#